data_AF-A0A6L7EUT3-F1
#
_entry.id   AF-A0A6L7EUT3-F1
#
_cell.length_a   1.000
_cell.length_b   1.000
_cell.length_c   1.000
_cell.angle_alpha   90.00
_cell.angle_beta   90.00
_cell.angle_gamma   90.00
#
_symmetry.space_group_name_H-M   'P 1'
#
loop_
_entity.id
_entity.type
_entity.pdbx_description
1 polymer ?
#
loop_
_entity_poly.entity_id
_entity_poly.type
_entity_poly.pdbx_seq_one_letter_code
_entity_poly.pdbx_strand_id
1 'polypeptide(L)'
;MRSPLGARLRGALPLAAVIGVLAFAWCEFALNFTFHWFTAGDLGNGLSLPENFHLVVPAAFVAWGFFFAAGADTAAFVKLVAASITGGLAALGAMAGASLTADLPSFWGIAVWVGIFAIVLVLMGELGDWHHVPATFGAFASVFFWWTATGLDHWAPGGGGTGNTLSSLADPATAGAGAFGGVISTPYEMVWLSVTASLLCGCLLGLASVKLTALVSRPSATR
;
A
#
# COMPACT_ATOMS: atom_id res chain seq x y z
N MET A 1 10.30 -40.59 16.85
CA MET A 1 9.43 -39.46 17.26
C MET A 1 9.50 -38.38 16.19
N ARG A 2 8.37 -37.88 15.66
CA ARG A 2 8.38 -36.74 14.74
C ARG A 2 8.73 -35.48 15.54
N SER A 3 9.70 -34.68 15.08
CA SER A 3 10.06 -33.46 15.80
C SER A 3 8.88 -32.47 15.84
N PRO A 4 8.68 -31.72 16.94
CA PRO A 4 7.63 -30.72 17.03
C PRO A 4 7.66 -29.71 15.86
N LEU A 5 8.86 -29.36 15.39
CA LEU A 5 9.07 -28.49 14.23
C LEU A 5 8.50 -29.10 12.93
N GLY A 6 8.74 -30.39 12.68
CA GLY A 6 8.24 -31.08 11.49
C GLY A 6 6.72 -31.29 11.49
N ALA A 7 6.06 -31.25 12.64
CA ALA A 7 4.59 -31.23 12.72
C ALA A 7 4.04 -29.82 12.42
N ARG A 8 4.65 -28.78 13.00
CA ARG A 8 4.25 -27.38 12.76
C ARG A 8 4.39 -26.98 11.29
N LEU A 9 5.52 -27.31 10.67
CA LEU A 9 5.76 -27.02 9.25
C LEU A 9 4.71 -27.68 8.35
N ARG A 10 4.41 -28.96 8.59
CA ARG A 10 3.37 -29.67 7.82
C ARG A 10 1.98 -29.08 7.99
N GLY A 11 1.63 -28.61 9.18
CA GLY A 11 0.36 -27.91 9.42
C GLY A 11 0.26 -26.58 8.65
N ALA A 12 1.38 -25.89 8.44
CA ALA A 12 1.42 -24.61 7.74
C ALA A 12 1.55 -24.74 6.20
N LEU A 13 2.00 -25.89 5.68
CA LEU A 13 2.27 -26.10 4.25
C LEU A 13 1.10 -25.71 3.33
N PRO A 14 -0.17 -26.09 3.58
CA PRO A 14 -1.26 -25.74 2.69
C PRO A 14 -1.46 -24.22 2.59
N LEU A 15 -1.41 -23.52 3.73
CA LEU A 15 -1.50 -22.07 3.77
C LEU A 15 -0.32 -21.40 3.05
N ALA A 16 0.90 -21.88 3.32
CA ALA A 16 2.11 -21.35 2.68
C ALA A 16 2.07 -21.51 1.16
N ALA A 17 1.61 -22.66 0.65
CA ALA A 17 1.48 -22.89 -0.79
C ALA A 17 0.43 -21.95 -1.42
N VAL A 18 -0.74 -21.79 -0.78
CA VAL A 18 -1.78 -20.87 -1.26
C VAL A 18 -1.27 -19.42 -1.26
N ILE A 19 -0.62 -18.97 -0.18
CA ILE A 19 -0.03 -17.62 -0.11
C ILE A 19 1.02 -17.44 -1.21
N GLY A 20 1.89 -18.43 -1.44
CA GLY A 20 2.90 -18.37 -2.49
C GLY A 20 2.31 -18.19 -3.89
N VAL A 21 1.25 -18.93 -4.22
CA VAL A 21 0.55 -18.80 -5.51
C VAL A 21 -0.14 -17.45 -5.63
N LEU A 22 -0.84 -17.01 -4.59
CA LEU A 22 -1.53 -15.71 -4.58
C LEU A 22 -0.54 -14.53 -4.67
N ALA A 23 0.62 -14.63 -4.01
CA ALA A 23 1.65 -13.61 -4.06
C ALA A 23 2.29 -13.52 -5.44
N PHE A 24 2.57 -14.66 -6.07
CA PHE A 24 3.00 -14.71 -7.47
C PHE A 24 1.97 -14.04 -8.39
N ALA A 25 0.70 -14.44 -8.29
CA ALA A 25 -0.37 -13.89 -9.12
C ALA A 25 -0.56 -12.38 -8.92
N TRP A 26 -0.47 -11.90 -7.67
CA TRP A 26 -0.55 -10.48 -7.36
C TRP A 26 0.62 -9.69 -7.96
N CYS A 27 1.86 -10.16 -7.78
CA CYS A 27 3.03 -9.50 -8.35
C CYS A 27 2.96 -9.45 -9.88
N GLU A 28 2.65 -10.58 -10.53
CA GLU A 28 2.48 -10.63 -11.98
C GLU A 28 1.42 -9.63 -12.45
N PHE A 29 0.24 -9.63 -11.83
CA PHE A 29 -0.83 -8.72 -12.21
C PHE A 29 -0.49 -7.25 -11.96
N ALA A 30 -0.07 -6.91 -10.74
CA ALA A 30 0.14 -5.53 -10.32
C ALA A 30 1.33 -4.87 -11.05
N LEU A 31 2.43 -5.60 -11.26
CA LEU A 31 3.59 -5.08 -11.97
C LEU A 31 3.29 -4.91 -13.46
N ASN A 32 2.65 -5.88 -14.11
CA ASN A 32 2.29 -5.73 -15.52
C ASN A 32 1.22 -4.64 -15.72
N PHE A 33 0.22 -4.54 -14.82
CA PHE A 33 -0.73 -3.45 -14.83
C PHE A 33 -0.03 -2.09 -14.82
N THR A 34 0.91 -1.93 -13.89
CA THR A 34 1.61 -0.67 -13.65
C THR A 34 2.60 -0.31 -14.76
N PHE A 35 3.40 -1.28 -15.21
CA PHE A 35 4.53 -0.99 -16.10
C PHE A 35 4.33 -1.42 -17.56
N HIS A 36 3.24 -2.12 -17.90
CA HIS A 36 3.00 -2.58 -19.28
C HIS A 36 1.60 -2.28 -19.81
N TRP A 37 0.55 -2.30 -18.98
CA TRP A 37 -0.83 -2.19 -19.47
C TRP A 37 -1.41 -0.79 -19.37
N PHE A 38 -1.14 -0.09 -18.26
CA PHE A 38 -1.68 1.24 -18.00
C PHE A 38 -0.54 2.25 -17.82
N THR A 39 -0.06 2.76 -18.95
CA THR A 39 1.25 3.42 -19.04
C THR A 39 1.20 4.66 -19.94
N ALA A 40 2.09 5.61 -19.66
CA ALA A 40 2.18 6.93 -20.27
C ALA A 40 3.39 7.08 -21.23
N GLY A 41 4.10 5.98 -21.54
CA GLY A 41 5.20 5.99 -22.51
C GLY A 41 6.27 4.95 -22.24
N ASP A 42 7.06 4.61 -23.26
CA ASP A 42 8.15 3.62 -23.16
C ASP A 42 9.41 4.24 -22.53
N LEU A 43 10.04 3.53 -21.60
CA LEU A 43 11.31 3.92 -20.96
C LEU A 43 12.54 3.36 -21.68
N GLY A 44 12.37 2.52 -22.70
CA GLY A 44 13.45 1.97 -23.53
C GLY A 44 14.26 0.85 -22.87
N ASN A 45 13.85 0.36 -21.71
CA ASN A 45 14.49 -0.73 -20.96
C ASN A 45 13.57 -1.95 -20.78
N GLY A 46 12.48 -2.03 -21.56
CA GLY A 46 11.47 -3.06 -21.44
C GLY A 46 10.38 -2.78 -20.40
N LEU A 47 10.39 -1.59 -19.79
CA LEU A 47 9.31 -1.08 -18.93
C LEU A 47 8.73 0.19 -19.56
N SER A 48 7.48 0.48 -19.23
CA SER A 48 6.85 1.75 -19.55
C SER A 48 6.63 2.58 -18.29
N LEU A 49 6.61 3.90 -18.46
CA LEU A 49 6.26 4.86 -17.43
C LEU A 49 4.82 4.61 -16.98
N PRO A 50 4.55 4.34 -15.69
CA PRO A 50 3.19 4.14 -15.23
C PRO A 50 2.36 5.42 -15.38
N GLU A 51 1.07 5.25 -15.67
CA GLU A 51 0.09 6.32 -15.48
C GLU A 51 -0.02 6.73 -14.00
N ASN A 52 -0.76 7.80 -13.71
CA ASN A 52 -0.91 8.31 -12.34
C ASN A 52 -1.55 7.30 -11.38
N PHE A 53 -2.41 6.41 -11.89
CA PHE A 53 -2.95 5.30 -11.11
C PHE A 53 -2.14 4.02 -11.35
N HIS A 54 -1.67 3.41 -10.27
CA HIS A 54 -0.92 2.15 -10.33
C HIS A 54 -1.20 1.26 -9.13
N LEU A 55 -0.88 -0.04 -9.28
CA LEU A 55 -1.05 -1.02 -8.21
C LEU A 55 0.24 -1.17 -7.43
N VAL A 56 0.22 -0.71 -6.18
CA VAL A 56 1.37 -0.65 -5.28
C VAL A 56 1.53 -1.99 -4.58
N VAL A 57 2.40 -2.83 -5.17
CA VAL A 57 2.73 -4.17 -4.66
C VAL A 57 2.99 -4.22 -3.14
N PRO A 58 3.89 -3.39 -2.56
CA PRO A 58 4.19 -3.49 -1.13
C PRO A 58 3.00 -3.12 -0.24
N ALA A 59 2.13 -2.21 -0.67
CA ALA A 59 0.96 -1.82 0.09
C ALA A 59 -0.01 -3.00 0.29
N ALA A 60 -0.26 -3.77 -0.76
CA ALA A 60 -1.07 -4.99 -0.64
C ALA A 60 -0.46 -5.99 0.35
N PHE A 61 0.85 -6.20 0.32
CA PHE A 61 1.53 -7.07 1.28
C PHE A 61 1.44 -6.57 2.72
N VAL A 62 1.46 -5.26 2.95
CA VAL A 62 1.28 -4.68 4.30
C VAL A 62 -0.10 -5.04 4.86
N ALA A 63 -1.18 -4.74 4.13
CA ALA A 63 -2.53 -5.08 4.59
C ALA A 63 -2.74 -6.59 4.74
N TRP A 64 -2.17 -7.38 3.81
CA TRP A 64 -2.24 -8.84 3.86
C TRP A 64 -1.51 -9.41 5.09
N GLY A 65 -0.33 -8.87 5.44
CA GLY A 65 0.39 -9.24 6.65
C GLY A 65 -0.41 -8.91 7.92
N PHE A 66 -0.97 -7.70 8.00
CA PHE A 66 -1.79 -7.30 9.14
C PHE A 66 -3.11 -8.09 9.25
N PHE A 67 -3.68 -8.56 8.14
CA PHE A 67 -4.83 -9.47 8.18
C PHE A 67 -4.55 -10.73 9.02
N PHE A 68 -3.37 -11.34 8.85
CA PHE A 68 -2.97 -12.48 9.68
C PHE A 68 -2.70 -12.09 11.12
N ALA A 69 -2.07 -10.92 11.35
CA ALA A 69 -1.84 -10.41 12.70
C ALA A 69 -3.15 -10.11 13.46
N ALA A 70 -4.22 -9.73 12.75
CA ALA A 70 -5.53 -9.43 13.31
C ALA A 70 -6.42 -10.66 13.55
N GLY A 71 -5.95 -11.88 13.24
CA GLY A 71 -6.66 -13.13 13.53
C GLY A 71 -7.06 -13.97 12.31
N ALA A 72 -6.80 -13.46 11.09
CA ALA A 72 -7.00 -14.20 9.84
C ALA A 72 -8.43 -14.72 9.58
N ASP A 73 -9.45 -14.00 10.03
CA ASP A 73 -10.86 -14.36 9.87
C ASP A 73 -11.67 -13.23 9.19
N THR A 74 -12.99 -13.41 9.09
CA THR A 74 -13.87 -12.40 8.50
C THR A 74 -13.92 -11.11 9.33
N ALA A 75 -13.78 -11.18 10.66
CA ALA A 75 -13.73 -10.00 11.50
C ALA A 75 -12.43 -9.21 11.27
N ALA A 76 -11.30 -9.90 11.14
CA ALA A 76 -10.02 -9.33 10.75
C ALA A 76 -10.11 -8.62 9.39
N PHE A 77 -10.77 -9.24 8.39
CA PHE A 77 -11.00 -8.59 7.10
C PHE A 77 -11.72 -7.24 7.23
N VAL A 78 -12.83 -7.18 7.98
CA VAL A 78 -13.59 -5.93 8.17
C VAL A 78 -12.74 -4.87 8.90
N LYS A 79 -12.03 -5.27 9.95
CA LYS A 79 -11.10 -4.38 10.67
C LYS A 79 -10.03 -3.80 9.76
N LEU A 80 -9.48 -4.63 8.87
CA LEU A 80 -8.42 -4.23 7.95
C LEU A 80 -8.91 -3.30 6.85
N VAL A 81 -10.10 -3.53 6.31
CA VAL A 81 -10.73 -2.60 5.35
C VAL A 81 -10.95 -1.24 6.01
N ALA A 82 -11.54 -1.21 7.21
CA ALA A 82 -11.76 0.02 7.96
C ALA A 82 -10.45 0.74 8.30
N ALA A 83 -9.44 0.00 8.76
CA ALA A 83 -8.11 0.52 9.06
C ALA A 83 -7.40 1.09 7.82
N SER A 84 -7.50 0.40 6.68
CA SER A 84 -6.89 0.83 5.41
C SER A 84 -7.48 2.15 4.92
N ILE A 85 -8.80 2.30 4.99
CA ILE A 85 -9.51 3.54 4.63
C ILE A 85 -9.15 4.65 5.62
N THR A 86 -9.22 4.38 6.93
CA THR A 86 -8.97 5.39 7.97
C THR A 86 -7.54 5.91 7.92
N GLY A 87 -6.55 5.01 7.86
CA GLY A 87 -5.14 5.36 7.78
C GLY A 87 -4.81 6.06 6.46
N GLY A 88 -5.40 5.60 5.35
CA GLY A 88 -5.26 6.25 4.06
C GLY A 88 -5.81 7.68 4.05
N LEU A 89 -7.01 7.91 4.59
CA LEU A 89 -7.60 9.24 4.70
C LEU A 89 -6.79 10.17 5.61
N ALA A 90 -6.25 9.65 6.71
CA ALA A 90 -5.37 10.44 7.58
C ALA A 90 -4.07 10.83 6.86
N ALA A 91 -3.49 9.94 6.05
CA ALA A 91 -2.33 10.27 5.23
C ALA A 91 -2.68 11.30 4.15
N LEU A 92 -3.85 11.16 3.48
CA LEU A 92 -4.34 12.16 2.53
C LEU A 92 -4.48 13.54 3.19
N GLY A 93 -5.08 13.60 4.38
CA GLY A 93 -5.20 14.82 5.15
C GLY A 93 -3.84 15.42 5.53
N ALA A 94 -2.88 14.57 5.91
CA ALA A 94 -1.53 15.02 6.23
C ALA A 94 -0.79 15.59 5.00
N MET A 95 -0.92 14.94 3.84
CA MET A 95 -0.34 15.42 2.57
C MET A 95 -1.00 16.73 2.13
N ALA A 96 -2.33 16.82 2.18
CA ALA A 96 -3.05 18.06 1.85
C ALA A 96 -2.67 19.21 2.79
N GLY A 97 -2.59 18.94 4.11
CA GLY A 97 -2.11 19.93 5.08
C GLY A 97 -0.67 20.36 4.82
N ALA A 98 0.22 19.40 4.52
CA ALA A 98 1.60 19.70 4.15
C ALA A 98 1.67 20.63 2.93
N SER A 99 0.89 20.34 1.88
CA SER A 99 0.79 21.19 0.68
C SER A 99 0.27 22.60 0.97
N LEU A 100 -0.71 22.75 1.88
CA LEU A 100 -1.21 24.05 2.32
C LEU A 100 -0.20 24.86 3.15
N THR A 101 0.86 24.20 3.63
CA THR A 101 1.90 24.79 4.48
C THR A 101 3.29 24.62 3.87
N ALA A 102 3.34 24.49 2.53
CA ALA A 102 4.56 24.23 1.78
C ALA A 102 5.61 25.36 1.89
N ASP A 103 5.17 26.57 2.24
CA ASP A 103 6.02 27.73 2.48
C ASP A 103 6.79 27.68 3.81
N LEU A 104 6.45 26.74 4.70
CA LEU A 104 7.19 26.51 5.93
C LEU A 104 8.59 25.95 5.66
N PRO A 105 9.58 26.27 6.52
CA PRO A 105 10.95 25.86 6.28
C PRO A 105 11.13 24.33 6.32
N SER A 106 11.88 23.81 5.35
CA SER A 106 12.27 22.40 5.28
C SER A 106 11.04 21.47 5.34
N PHE A 107 11.01 20.49 6.25
CA PHE A 107 9.92 19.53 6.39
C PHE A 107 8.93 19.87 7.52
N TRP A 108 8.89 21.13 7.98
CA TRP A 108 8.04 21.52 9.11
C TRP A 108 6.55 21.25 8.87
N GLY A 109 6.02 21.63 7.71
CA GLY A 109 4.62 21.37 7.36
C GLY A 109 4.28 19.89 7.48
N ILE A 110 5.07 19.03 6.84
CA ILE A 110 4.95 17.57 6.94
C ILE A 110 4.97 17.11 8.40
N ALA A 111 5.97 17.51 9.18
CA ALA A 111 6.15 17.03 10.55
C ALA A 111 4.96 17.39 11.45
N VAL A 112 4.44 18.62 11.32
CA VAL A 112 3.28 19.09 12.08
C VAL A 112 2.04 18.28 11.74
N TRP A 113 1.73 18.14 10.46
CA TRP A 113 0.51 17.44 10.03
C TRP A 113 0.58 15.94 10.32
N VAL A 114 1.73 15.29 10.14
CA VAL A 114 1.94 13.90 10.58
C VAL A 114 1.69 13.76 12.09
N GLY A 115 2.21 14.68 12.90
CA GLY A 115 1.98 14.69 14.35
C GLY A 115 0.50 14.83 14.72
N ILE A 116 -0.21 15.78 14.10
CA ILE A 116 -1.65 15.99 14.30
C ILE A 116 -2.45 14.74 13.93
N PHE A 117 -2.23 14.19 12.74
CA PHE A 117 -2.98 13.02 12.28
C PHE A 117 -2.61 11.75 13.05
N ALA A 118 -1.38 11.60 13.53
CA ALA A 118 -1.02 10.50 14.44
C ALA A 118 -1.84 10.55 15.74
N ILE A 119 -2.03 11.74 16.34
CA ILE A 119 -2.90 11.91 17.52
C ILE A 119 -4.34 11.52 17.18
N VAL A 120 -4.87 12.03 16.05
CA VAL A 120 -6.23 11.69 15.61
C VAL A 120 -6.39 10.19 15.42
N LEU A 121 -5.45 9.52 14.76
CA LEU A 121 -5.51 8.08 14.52
C LEU A 121 -5.51 7.25 15.81
N VAL A 122 -4.70 7.65 16.81
CA VAL A 122 -4.70 6.99 18.13
C VAL A 122 -6.05 7.19 18.82
N LEU A 123 -6.57 8.42 18.86
CA LEU A 123 -7.87 8.70 19.49
C LEU A 123 -9.03 8.00 18.79
N MET A 124 -9.02 7.93 17.46
CA MET A 124 -9.99 7.16 16.67
C MET A 124 -9.93 5.67 16.99
N GLY A 125 -8.74 5.15 17.31
CA GLY A 125 -8.54 3.78 17.80
C GLY A 125 -9.38 3.42 19.01
N GLU A 126 -9.67 4.40 19.87
CA GLU A 126 -10.46 4.23 21.09
C GLU A 126 -11.98 4.29 20.85
N LEU A 127 -12.42 4.72 19.65
CA LEU A 127 -13.85 4.90 19.35
C LEU A 127 -14.57 3.61 18.94
N GLY A 128 -13.88 2.48 18.84
CA GLY A 128 -14.53 1.17 18.70
C GLY A 128 -13.62 0.02 18.29
N ASP A 129 -14.12 -1.20 18.53
CA ASP A 129 -13.41 -2.47 18.33
C ASP A 129 -13.05 -2.78 16.86
N TRP A 130 -13.58 -1.99 15.92
CA TRP A 130 -13.31 -2.09 14.50
C TRP A 130 -12.00 -1.43 14.08
N HIS A 131 -11.42 -0.57 14.92
CA HIS A 131 -10.19 0.14 14.63
C HIS A 131 -8.96 -0.68 15.04
N HIS A 132 -8.34 -1.36 14.08
CA HIS A 132 -7.06 -2.02 14.30
C HIS A 132 -5.91 -1.02 14.14
N VAL A 133 -5.59 -0.30 15.22
CA VAL A 133 -4.57 0.78 15.26
C VAL A 133 -3.26 0.41 14.55
N PRO A 134 -2.65 -0.78 14.75
CA PRO A 134 -1.45 -1.16 14.01
C PRO A 134 -1.61 -1.12 12.49
N ALA A 135 -2.73 -1.63 11.97
CA ALA A 135 -3.00 -1.58 10.53
C ALA A 135 -3.37 -0.18 10.05
N THR A 136 -4.01 0.64 10.88
CA THR A 136 -4.30 2.03 10.53
C THR A 136 -3.01 2.82 10.35
N PHE A 137 -2.04 2.66 11.25
CA PHE A 137 -0.70 3.22 11.07
C PHE A 137 0.05 2.58 9.90
N GLY A 138 -0.12 1.27 9.67
CA GLY A 138 0.42 0.59 8.50
C GLY A 138 -0.07 1.17 7.18
N ALA A 139 -1.36 1.47 7.08
CA ALA A 139 -1.98 2.12 5.94
C ALA A 139 -1.50 3.56 5.77
N PHE A 140 -1.50 4.35 6.86
CA PHE A 140 -0.94 5.70 6.87
C PHE A 140 0.51 5.72 6.36
N ALA A 141 1.36 4.84 6.92
CA ALA A 141 2.75 4.73 6.55
C ALA A 141 2.93 4.26 5.10
N SER A 142 2.08 3.35 4.61
CA SER A 142 2.14 2.88 3.22
C SER A 142 1.87 4.03 2.24
N VAL A 143 0.85 4.86 2.51
CA VAL A 143 0.53 6.02 1.66
C VAL A 143 1.65 7.04 1.71
N PHE A 144 2.11 7.37 2.92
CA PHE A 144 3.14 8.38 3.14
C PHE A 144 4.50 7.96 2.54
N PHE A 145 4.87 6.69 2.70
CA PHE A 145 6.05 6.12 2.08
C PHE A 145 5.98 6.21 0.56
N TRP A 146 4.82 5.88 -0.02
CA TRP A 146 4.68 5.95 -1.48
C TRP A 146 4.74 7.38 -1.99
N TRP A 147 4.13 8.34 -1.28
CA TRP A 147 4.27 9.77 -1.62
C TRP A 147 5.73 10.23 -1.61
N THR A 148 6.50 9.75 -0.62
CA THR A 148 7.95 9.99 -0.56
C THR A 148 8.66 9.36 -1.77
N ALA A 149 8.28 8.13 -2.12
CA ALA A 149 8.87 7.41 -3.25
C ALA A 149 8.50 8.03 -4.61
N THR A 150 7.37 8.71 -4.74
CA THR A 150 6.86 9.28 -6.01
C THR A 150 6.95 10.80 -6.07
N GLY A 151 7.86 11.42 -5.31
CA GLY A 151 8.23 12.82 -5.56
C GLY A 151 7.96 13.83 -4.47
N LEU A 152 7.21 13.47 -3.42
CA LEU A 152 6.67 14.43 -2.44
C LEU A 152 5.95 15.60 -3.12
N ASP A 153 5.16 15.31 -4.14
CA ASP A 153 4.47 16.34 -4.93
C ASP A 153 3.69 17.30 -4.03
N HIS A 154 3.85 18.60 -4.31
CA HIS A 154 3.30 19.74 -3.56
C HIS A 154 3.85 19.97 -2.15
N TRP A 155 4.89 19.24 -1.70
CA TRP A 155 5.53 19.54 -0.40
C TRP A 155 6.22 20.92 -0.35
N ALA A 156 6.76 21.40 -1.48
CA ALA A 156 7.45 22.69 -1.57
C ALA A 156 6.76 23.63 -2.58
N PRO A 157 6.92 24.96 -2.45
CA PRO A 157 6.30 25.91 -3.37
C PRO A 157 6.79 25.69 -4.80
N GLY A 158 5.87 25.40 -5.71
CA GLY A 158 6.20 25.08 -7.11
C GLY A 158 6.88 23.74 -7.34
N GLY A 159 6.95 22.86 -6.33
CA GLY A 159 7.54 21.53 -6.46
C GLY A 159 6.54 20.47 -6.97
N GLY A 160 6.92 19.75 -8.03
CA GLY A 160 6.25 18.54 -8.55
C GLY A 160 4.74 18.64 -8.82
N GLY A 161 4.09 17.51 -9.13
CA GLY A 161 2.63 17.40 -9.20
C GLY A 161 2.00 17.54 -10.58
N THR A 162 2.79 17.54 -11.66
CA THR A 162 2.27 17.66 -13.03
C THR A 162 1.93 16.32 -13.69
N GLY A 163 2.07 15.22 -12.96
CA GLY A 163 1.85 13.86 -13.45
C GLY A 163 3.09 13.23 -14.08
N ASN A 164 3.00 11.93 -14.34
CA ASN A 164 4.09 11.15 -14.93
C ASN A 164 4.23 11.48 -16.42
N THR A 165 5.34 12.11 -16.83
CA THR A 165 5.64 12.37 -18.24
C THR A 165 7.07 11.98 -18.61
N LEU A 166 7.31 11.62 -19.87
CA LEU A 166 8.68 11.40 -20.34
C LEU A 166 9.47 12.70 -20.46
N SER A 167 8.82 13.85 -20.64
CA SER A 167 9.48 15.15 -20.74
C SER A 167 10.15 15.59 -19.44
N SER A 168 9.64 15.16 -18.27
CA SER A 168 10.26 15.47 -16.97
C SER A 168 11.59 14.74 -16.76
N LEU A 169 11.95 13.76 -17.60
CA LEU A 169 13.29 13.13 -17.60
C LEU A 169 14.42 14.14 -17.89
N ALA A 170 14.11 15.24 -18.58
CA ALA A 170 15.12 16.19 -19.09
C ALA A 170 15.20 17.50 -18.28
N ASP A 171 14.26 17.77 -17.36
CA ASP A 171 14.18 19.03 -16.61
C ASP A 171 14.08 18.80 -15.08
N PRO A 172 15.17 19.05 -14.33
CA PRO A 172 15.22 18.93 -12.87
C PRO A 172 14.20 19.78 -12.12
N ALA A 173 13.66 20.84 -12.71
CA ALA A 173 12.65 21.70 -12.07
C ALA A 173 11.24 21.07 -12.09
N THR A 174 11.00 20.11 -12.99
CA THR A 174 9.71 19.39 -13.12
C THR A 174 9.76 17.96 -12.58
N ALA A 175 10.96 17.47 -12.26
CA ALA A 175 11.19 16.15 -11.69
C ALA A 175 10.82 16.13 -10.20
N GLY A 176 9.97 15.19 -9.77
CA GLY A 176 9.69 14.98 -8.34
C GLY A 176 10.95 14.55 -7.57
N ALA A 177 10.99 14.70 -6.24
CA ALA A 177 12.12 14.25 -5.41
C ALA A 177 12.23 12.71 -5.21
N GLY A 178 11.49 11.93 -6.01
CA GLY A 178 11.15 10.53 -5.75
C GLY A 178 12.20 9.52 -6.22
N ALA A 179 12.02 8.27 -5.78
CA ALA A 179 12.72 7.12 -6.34
C ALA A 179 12.46 7.07 -7.86
N PHE A 180 13.48 6.71 -8.65
CA PHE A 180 13.56 6.90 -10.11
C PHE A 180 13.95 8.31 -10.58
N GLY A 181 14.57 9.15 -9.74
CA GLY A 181 15.14 10.43 -10.20
C GLY A 181 14.09 11.44 -10.67
N GLY A 182 12.88 11.37 -10.10
CA GLY A 182 11.76 12.24 -10.42
C GLY A 182 10.91 11.85 -11.64
N VAL A 183 11.12 10.64 -12.15
CA VAL A 183 10.34 10.04 -13.25
C VAL A 183 8.89 9.77 -12.86
N ILE A 184 8.66 9.37 -11.61
CA ILE A 184 7.31 9.21 -11.06
C ILE A 184 7.04 10.43 -10.18
N SER A 185 6.18 11.32 -10.67
CA SER A 185 5.65 12.51 -9.98
C SER A 185 4.14 12.35 -9.97
N THR A 186 3.65 11.69 -8.90
CA THR A 186 2.24 11.36 -8.77
C THR A 186 1.58 12.32 -7.78
N PRO A 187 0.51 13.04 -8.17
CA PRO A 187 -0.26 13.88 -7.27
C PRO A 187 -0.67 13.13 -6.00
N TYR A 188 -0.64 13.77 -4.84
CA TYR A 188 -0.83 13.08 -3.56
C TYR A 188 -2.21 12.42 -3.45
N GLU A 189 -3.24 12.91 -4.16
CA GLU A 189 -4.55 12.28 -4.26
C GLU A 189 -4.48 10.94 -4.99
N MET A 190 -3.68 10.87 -6.06
CA MET A 190 -3.47 9.65 -6.84
C MET A 190 -2.57 8.67 -6.10
N VAL A 191 -1.61 9.16 -5.31
CA VAL A 191 -0.85 8.34 -4.36
C VAL A 191 -1.79 7.69 -3.35
N TRP A 192 -2.65 8.49 -2.71
CA TRP A 192 -3.64 7.99 -1.76
C TRP A 192 -4.55 6.93 -2.41
N LEU A 193 -5.10 7.22 -3.59
CA LEU A 193 -5.98 6.31 -4.30
C LEU A 193 -5.28 5.00 -4.66
N SER A 194 -4.10 5.07 -5.27
CA SER A 194 -3.30 3.91 -5.70
C SER A 194 -2.94 2.99 -4.54
N VAL A 195 -2.43 3.58 -3.45
CA VAL A 195 -2.05 2.82 -2.25
C VAL A 195 -3.27 2.26 -1.52
N THR A 196 -4.34 3.06 -1.36
CA THR A 196 -5.56 2.60 -0.68
C THR A 196 -6.24 1.46 -1.44
N ALA A 197 -6.36 1.57 -2.76
CA ALA A 197 -6.86 0.49 -3.60
C ALA A 197 -6.00 -0.79 -3.43
N SER A 198 -4.68 -0.64 -3.41
CA SER A 198 -3.75 -1.76 -3.22
C SER A 198 -3.84 -2.40 -1.83
N LEU A 199 -4.01 -1.60 -0.77
CA LEU A 199 -4.28 -2.09 0.60
C LEU A 199 -5.58 -2.93 0.63
N LEU A 200 -6.64 -2.46 -0.03
CA LEU A 200 -7.91 -3.19 -0.13
C LEU A 200 -7.74 -4.51 -0.90
N CYS A 201 -6.96 -4.53 -1.98
CA CYS A 201 -6.55 -5.77 -2.64
C CYS A 201 -5.81 -6.71 -1.67
N GLY A 202 -4.90 -6.18 -0.85
CA GLY A 202 -4.22 -6.95 0.21
C GLY A 202 -5.18 -7.58 1.22
N CYS A 203 -6.23 -6.86 1.62
CA CYS A 203 -7.29 -7.40 2.49
C CYS A 203 -8.01 -8.59 1.83
N LEU A 204 -8.34 -8.46 0.53
CA LEU A 204 -8.98 -9.52 -0.25
C LEU A 204 -8.06 -10.74 -0.41
N LEU A 205 -6.76 -10.53 -0.66
CA LEU A 205 -5.77 -11.60 -0.73
C LEU A 205 -5.62 -12.34 0.60
N GLY A 206 -5.67 -11.62 1.72
CA GLY A 206 -5.74 -12.20 3.06
C GLY A 206 -6.92 -13.14 3.23
N LEU A 207 -8.13 -12.65 2.95
CA LEU A 207 -9.34 -13.45 3.03
C LEU A 207 -9.31 -14.64 2.06
N ALA A 208 -8.84 -14.43 0.83
CA ALA A 208 -8.70 -15.49 -0.17
C ALA A 208 -7.74 -16.59 0.32
N SER A 209 -6.64 -16.22 0.98
CA SER A 209 -5.65 -17.16 1.51
C SER A 209 -6.30 -18.19 2.44
N VAL A 210 -7.09 -17.74 3.41
CA VAL A 210 -7.73 -18.64 4.38
C VAL A 210 -8.86 -19.45 3.75
N LYS A 211 -9.66 -18.84 2.87
CA LYS A 211 -10.77 -19.54 2.18
C LYS A 211 -10.27 -20.62 1.23
N LEU A 212 -9.25 -20.32 0.42
CA LEU A 212 -8.64 -21.29 -0.50
C LEU A 212 -7.90 -22.39 0.26
N THR A 213 -7.17 -22.04 1.32
CA THR A 213 -6.53 -23.05 2.17
C THR A 213 -7.55 -24.02 2.76
N ALA A 214 -8.69 -23.51 3.23
CA ALA A 214 -9.79 -24.34 3.75
C ALA A 214 -10.44 -25.21 2.67
N LEU A 215 -10.33 -24.88 1.38
CA LEU A 215 -10.81 -25.71 0.27
C LEU A 215 -9.79 -26.81 -0.07
N VAL A 216 -8.51 -26.48 -0.12
CA VAL A 216 -7.42 -27.41 -0.48
C VAL A 216 -7.11 -28.39 0.65
N SER A 217 -7.34 -27.98 1.90
CA SER A 217 -7.06 -28.81 3.09
C SER A 217 -8.23 -29.69 3.53
N ARG A 218 -9.36 -29.70 2.80
CA ARG A 218 -10.47 -30.60 3.13
C ARG A 218 -9.98 -32.05 2.99
N PRO A 219 -10.24 -32.93 3.98
CA PRO A 219 -10.06 -34.35 3.76
C PRO A 219 -10.85 -34.72 2.50
N SER A 220 -10.22 -35.46 1.58
CA SER A 220 -10.94 -36.15 0.52
C SER A 220 -12.13 -36.83 1.19
N ALA A 221 -13.35 -36.43 0.84
CA ALA A 221 -14.54 -37.13 1.26
C ALA A 221 -14.40 -38.53 0.67
N THR A 222 -13.94 -39.47 1.50
CA THR A 222 -13.90 -40.89 1.21
C THR A 222 -15.29 -41.31 0.75
N ARG A 223 -15.42 -41.56 -0.55
CA ARG A 223 -16.33 -42.59 -1.05
C ARG A 223 -15.66 -43.93 -0.90
#